data_AF-A0A8X6HK68-F1
#
_entry.id   AF-A0A8X6HK68-F1
#
_cell.length_a   1.000
_cell.length_b   1.000
_cell.length_c   1.000
_cell.angle_alpha   90.00
_cell.angle_beta   90.00
_cell.angle_gamma   90.00
#
_symmetry.space_group_name_H-M   'P 1'
#
loop_
_entity.id
_entity.type
_entity.pdbx_description
1 polymer ?
#
loop_
_entity_poly.entity_id
_entity_poly.type
_entity_poly.pdbx_seq_one_letter_code
_entity_poly.pdbx_strand_id
1 'polypeptide(L)'
;MNRLLNLSPVRKSFDVIALRKLYDQLEINIKGLESLEIFPDSYSCLLFPIIMKAIPPDLALEYNKKHNEKQSQVTDLTTYLRGEVESRERTEILLKPHGSHSYPNKYSERAPPIYPQPNRKGQGHSRFYPSHKSGVRV
;
A
#
# COMPACT_ATOMS: atom_id res chain seq x y z
N MET A 1 -6.64 -32.29 -4.63
CA MET A 1 -5.74 -32.15 -3.47
C MET A 1 -4.41 -31.45 -3.75
N ASN A 2 -3.74 -31.65 -4.90
CA ASN A 2 -2.41 -31.03 -5.16
C ASN A 2 -2.33 -29.49 -5.12
N ARG A 3 -3.44 -28.76 -5.27
CA ARG A 3 -3.45 -27.29 -5.26
C ARG A 3 -3.47 -26.66 -3.86
N LEU A 4 -3.88 -27.42 -2.84
CA LEU A 4 -3.86 -26.98 -1.43
C LEU A 4 -2.44 -26.95 -0.87
N LEU A 5 -1.63 -27.93 -1.30
CA LEU A 5 -0.27 -28.14 -0.82
C LEU A 5 0.76 -27.32 -1.60
N ASN A 6 0.38 -26.82 -2.79
CA ASN A 6 1.23 -26.02 -3.67
C ASN A 6 0.68 -24.59 -3.82
N LEU A 7 0.55 -23.87 -2.70
CA LEU A 7 0.19 -22.45 -2.73
C LEU A 7 1.34 -21.65 -3.34
N SER A 8 1.04 -20.70 -4.23
CA SER A 8 2.06 -19.77 -4.72
C SER A 8 2.41 -18.78 -3.61
N PRO A 9 3.64 -18.78 -3.05
CA PRO A 9 3.97 -17.89 -1.97
C PRO A 9 3.98 -16.44 -2.43
N VAL A 10 3.36 -15.56 -1.66
CA VAL A 10 3.34 -14.13 -1.90
C VAL A 10 4.46 -13.49 -1.09
N ARG A 11 5.46 -12.94 -1.79
CA ARG A 11 6.66 -12.36 -1.16
C ARG A 11 6.49 -10.91 -0.75
N LYS A 12 5.61 -10.19 -1.45
CA LYS A 12 5.41 -8.76 -1.33
C LYS A 12 4.00 -8.52 -0.80
N SER A 13 3.87 -7.97 0.40
CA SER A 13 2.58 -7.67 1.00
C SER A 13 1.80 -6.54 0.32
N PHE A 14 2.48 -5.72 -0.47
CA PHE A 14 1.85 -4.70 -1.32
C PHE A 14 1.28 -5.25 -2.63
N ASP A 15 1.57 -6.51 -2.99
CA ASP A 15 0.96 -7.16 -4.15
C ASP A 15 -0.43 -7.68 -3.76
N VAL A 16 -1.40 -6.76 -3.71
CA VAL A 16 -2.77 -7.02 -3.29
C VAL A 16 -3.44 -8.06 -4.19
N ILE A 17 -3.13 -8.05 -5.49
CA ILE A 17 -3.67 -9.00 -6.47
C ILE A 17 -3.18 -10.41 -6.18
N ALA A 18 -1.87 -10.59 -5.94
CA ALA A 18 -1.33 -11.90 -5.59
C ALA A 18 -1.85 -12.40 -4.23
N LEU A 19 -1.98 -11.50 -3.25
CA LEU A 19 -2.53 -11.84 -1.94
C LEU A 19 -4.00 -12.27 -2.02
N ARG A 20 -4.81 -11.56 -2.80
CA ARG A 20 -6.21 -11.92 -3.09
C ARG A 20 -6.32 -13.30 -3.73
N LYS A 21 -5.52 -13.58 -4.77
CA LYS A 21 -5.51 -14.90 -5.42
C LYS A 21 -5.14 -16.03 -4.47
N LEU A 22 -4.15 -15.80 -3.61
CA LEU A 22 -3.77 -16.77 -2.58
C LEU A 22 -4.93 -17.03 -1.63
N TYR A 23 -5.59 -15.98 -1.15
CA TYR A 23 -6.73 -16.09 -0.25
C TYR A 23 -7.94 -16.80 -0.92
N ASP A 24 -8.30 -16.44 -2.15
CA ASP A 24 -9.41 -17.08 -2.87
C ASP A 24 -9.15 -18.59 -3.05
N GLN A 25 -7.91 -18.97 -3.37
CA GLN A 25 -7.52 -20.37 -3.47
C GLN A 25 -7.63 -21.09 -2.12
N LEU A 26 -7.28 -20.44 -1.01
CA LEU A 26 -7.46 -21.00 0.32
C LEU A 26 -8.94 -21.17 0.67
N GLU A 27 -9.77 -20.17 0.40
CA GLU A 27 -11.19 -20.20 0.72
C GLU A 27 -11.93 -21.31 -0.05
N ILE A 28 -11.68 -21.44 -1.36
CA ILE A 28 -12.27 -22.52 -2.19
C ILE A 28 -11.89 -23.90 -1.64
N ASN A 29 -10.63 -24.04 -1.29
CA ASN A 29 -10.08 -25.30 -0.82
C ASN A 29 -10.61 -25.71 0.55
N ILE A 30 -10.68 -24.76 1.50
CA ILE A 30 -11.24 -24.98 2.84
C ILE A 30 -12.72 -25.37 2.74
N LYS A 31 -13.51 -24.63 1.96
CA LYS A 31 -14.93 -24.97 1.71
C LYS A 31 -15.10 -26.34 1.06
N GLY A 32 -14.15 -26.73 0.20
CA GLY A 32 -14.12 -28.06 -0.40
C GLY A 32 -13.87 -29.16 0.62
N LEU A 33 -13.02 -28.92 1.62
CA LEU A 33 -12.80 -29.87 2.73
C LEU A 33 -14.01 -29.96 3.65
N GLU A 34 -14.64 -28.83 3.97
CA GLU A 34 -15.87 -28.78 4.78
C GLU A 34 -17.04 -29.51 4.10
N SER A 35 -17.14 -29.39 2.78
CA SER A 35 -18.14 -30.12 1.97
C SER A 35 -17.93 -31.64 1.96
N LEU A 36 -16.72 -32.09 2.31
CA LEU A 36 -16.38 -33.50 2.52
C LEU A 36 -16.50 -33.91 4.00
N GLU A 37 -17.13 -33.07 4.82
CA GLU A 37 -17.30 -33.27 6.27
C GLU A 37 -15.96 -33.37 7.04
N ILE A 38 -14.89 -32.81 6.48
CA ILE A 38 -13.60 -32.74 7.15
C ILE A 38 -13.59 -31.47 8.00
N PHE A 39 -13.48 -31.65 9.32
CA PHE A 39 -13.49 -30.53 10.26
C PHE A 39 -12.14 -29.78 10.27
N PRO A 40 -12.15 -28.44 10.47
CA PRO A 40 -10.94 -27.63 10.60
C PRO A 40 -9.90 -28.22 11.54
N ASP A 41 -10.32 -28.70 12.71
CA ASP A 41 -9.44 -29.32 13.70
C ASP A 41 -8.63 -30.51 13.15
N SER A 42 -9.15 -31.23 12.15
CA SER A 42 -8.52 -32.41 11.55
C SER A 42 -7.40 -32.06 10.56
N TYR A 43 -7.46 -30.88 9.92
CA TYR A 43 -6.47 -30.45 8.93
C TYR A 43 -5.69 -29.19 9.32
N SER A 44 -6.07 -28.53 10.41
CA SER A 44 -5.42 -27.33 10.92
C SER A 44 -3.91 -27.51 11.07
N CYS A 45 -3.45 -28.62 11.67
CA CYS A 45 -2.03 -28.89 11.88
C CYS A 45 -1.22 -28.98 10.58
N LEU A 46 -1.85 -29.39 9.46
CA LEU A 46 -1.22 -29.50 8.16
C LEU A 46 -1.29 -28.17 7.39
N LEU A 47 -2.46 -27.53 7.36
CA LEU A 47 -2.66 -26.34 6.54
C LEU A 47 -2.06 -25.09 7.15
N PHE A 48 -2.09 -24.97 8.48
CA PHE A 48 -1.53 -23.81 9.17
C PHE A 48 -0.07 -23.51 8.77
N PRO A 49 0.89 -24.45 8.86
CA PRO A 49 2.27 -24.18 8.44
C PRO A 49 2.43 -23.94 6.94
N ILE A 50 1.55 -24.50 6.10
CA ILE A 50 1.57 -24.28 4.64
C ILE A 50 1.13 -22.84 4.32
N ILE A 51 0.03 -22.39 4.93
CA ILE A 51 -0.47 -21.02 4.78
C ILE A 51 0.56 -20.02 5.31
N MET A 52 1.12 -20.26 6.50
CA MET A 52 2.14 -19.39 7.09
C MET A 52 3.39 -19.24 6.22
N LYS A 53 3.77 -20.28 5.47
CA LYS A 53 4.89 -20.22 4.50
C LYS A 53 4.51 -19.51 3.19
N ALA A 54 3.23 -19.50 2.85
CA ALA A 54 2.73 -18.93 1.61
C ALA A 54 2.41 -17.43 1.73
N ILE A 55 2.09 -16.94 2.92
CA ILE A 55 1.81 -15.52 3.14
C ILE A 55 3.10 -14.67 3.30
N PRO A 56 3.01 -13.36 3.07
CA PRO A 56 4.09 -12.43 3.35
C PRO A 56 4.61 -12.49 4.80
N PRO A 57 5.93 -12.38 5.04
CA PRO A 57 6.51 -12.50 6.38
C PRO A 57 6.02 -11.46 7.39
N ASP A 58 5.71 -10.25 6.94
CA ASP A 58 5.15 -9.16 7.75
C ASP A 58 3.76 -9.53 8.29
N LEU A 59 2.91 -10.11 7.45
CA LEU A 59 1.59 -10.62 7.85
C LEU A 59 1.71 -11.79 8.83
N ALA A 60 2.59 -12.75 8.55
CA ALA A 60 2.85 -13.87 9.45
C ALA A 60 3.33 -13.39 10.84
N LEU A 61 4.22 -12.40 10.85
CA LEU A 61 4.76 -11.82 12.07
C LEU A 61 3.69 -11.07 12.87
N GLU A 62 2.85 -10.29 12.20
CA GLU A 62 1.74 -9.58 12.85
C GLU A 62 0.71 -10.55 13.43
N TYR A 63 0.35 -11.60 12.68
CA TYR A 63 -0.52 -12.66 13.17
C TYR A 63 0.04 -13.30 14.45
N ASN A 64 1.31 -13.72 14.43
CA ASN A 64 1.95 -14.36 15.58
C ASN A 64 2.04 -13.44 16.81
N LYS A 65 2.24 -12.12 16.62
CA LYS A 65 2.23 -11.16 17.74
C LYS A 65 0.87 -11.06 18.43
N LYS A 66 -0.20 -11.12 17.63
CA LYS A 66 -1.57 -10.95 18.11
C LYS A 66 -2.12 -12.23 18.73
N HIS A 67 -1.65 -13.38 18.26
CA HIS A 67 -2.06 -14.69 18.74
C HIS A 67 -0.93 -15.32 19.58
N ASN A 68 -0.87 -14.89 20.84
CA ASN A 68 0.03 -15.48 21.84
C ASN A 68 -0.48 -16.88 22.24
N GLU A 69 0.01 -17.88 21.51
CA GLU A 69 0.14 -19.29 21.90
C GLU A 69 -1.00 -19.85 22.76
N LYS A 70 -1.98 -20.51 22.11
CA LYS A 70 -2.56 -21.75 22.69
C LYS A 70 -3.41 -22.62 21.77
N GLN A 71 -3.98 -22.12 20.68
CA GLN A 71 -4.74 -22.94 19.72
C GLN A 71 -5.20 -22.06 18.53
N SER A 72 -4.25 -21.48 17.78
CA SER A 72 -4.61 -20.76 16.55
C SER A 72 -5.13 -21.76 15.52
N GLN A 73 -6.42 -21.70 15.24
CA GLN A 73 -7.03 -22.57 14.25
C GLN A 73 -6.81 -22.04 12.84
N VAL A 74 -6.88 -22.93 11.85
CA VAL A 74 -6.81 -22.54 10.44
C VAL A 74 -7.94 -21.58 10.05
N THR A 75 -9.10 -21.67 10.71
CA THR A 75 -10.23 -20.76 10.56
C THR A 75 -9.89 -19.35 11.01
N ASP A 76 -9.18 -19.20 12.13
CA ASP A 76 -8.76 -17.89 12.65
C ASP A 76 -7.77 -17.24 11.70
N LEU A 77 -6.79 -18.01 11.21
CA LEU A 77 -5.81 -17.55 10.23
C LEU A 77 -6.50 -17.11 8.92
N THR A 78 -7.46 -17.90 8.43
CA THR A 78 -8.19 -17.57 7.19
C THR A 78 -9.04 -16.31 7.37
N THR A 79 -9.67 -16.14 8.53
CA THR A 79 -10.45 -14.94 8.87
C THR A 79 -9.56 -13.70 8.95
N TYR A 80 -8.39 -13.82 9.58
CA TYR A 80 -7.39 -12.74 9.60
C TYR A 80 -6.98 -12.34 8.18
N LEU A 81 -6.63 -13.31 7.33
CA LEU A 81 -6.19 -13.05 5.96
C LEU A 81 -7.26 -12.37 5.12
N ARG A 82 -8.55 -12.74 5.28
CA ARG A 82 -9.65 -12.04 4.63
C ARG A 82 -9.64 -10.54 4.99
N GLY A 83 -9.58 -10.22 6.28
CA GLY A 83 -9.56 -8.83 6.75
C GLY A 83 -8.38 -8.03 6.19
N GLU A 84 -7.21 -8.66 6.13
CA GLU A 84 -5.98 -8.08 5.58
C GLU A 84 -6.05 -7.82 4.08
N VAL A 85 -6.64 -8.72 3.29
CA VAL A 85 -6.89 -8.53 1.85
C VAL A 85 -7.85 -7.36 1.65
N GLU A 86 -9.01 -7.39 2.30
CA GLU A 86 -10.02 -6.35 2.16
C GLU A 86 -9.51 -4.97 2.59
N SER A 87 -8.72 -4.91 3.67
CA SER A 87 -8.12 -3.67 4.16
C SER A 87 -7.19 -3.07 3.11
N ARG A 88 -6.29 -3.88 2.54
CA ARG A 88 -5.35 -3.43 1.51
C ARG A 88 -6.05 -2.98 0.23
N GLU A 89 -7.09 -3.67 -0.20
CA GLU A 89 -7.87 -3.28 -1.37
C GLU A 89 -8.56 -1.92 -1.16
N ARG A 90 -9.14 -1.69 0.02
CA ARG A 90 -9.71 -0.39 0.39
C ARG A 90 -8.65 0.71 0.37
N THR A 91 -7.47 0.45 0.93
CA THR A 91 -6.37 1.41 0.91
C THR A 91 -5.86 1.67 -0.52
N GLU A 92 -5.76 0.65 -1.37
CA GLU A 92 -5.34 0.80 -2.77
C GLU A 92 -6.31 1.69 -3.56
N ILE A 93 -7.62 1.58 -3.32
CA ILE A 93 -8.62 2.48 -3.91
C ILE A 93 -8.41 3.92 -3.45
N LEU A 94 -8.15 4.14 -2.16
CA LEU A 94 -7.92 5.48 -1.60
C LEU A 94 -6.63 6.14 -2.09
N LEU A 95 -5.59 5.34 -2.31
CA LEU A 95 -4.28 5.81 -2.76
C LEU A 95 -4.18 5.98 -4.27
N LYS A 96 -5.10 5.41 -5.05
CA LYS A 96 -5.17 5.68 -6.49
C LYS A 96 -5.40 7.18 -6.66
N PRO A 97 -4.53 7.90 -7.38
CA PRO A 97 -4.77 9.31 -7.67
C PRO A 97 -6.04 9.36 -8.53
N HIS A 98 -7.17 9.68 -7.89
CA HIS A 98 -8.35 10.12 -8.60
C HIS A 98 -7.89 11.27 -9.48
N GLY A 99 -7.98 11.07 -10.80
CA GLY A 99 -7.43 11.99 -11.79
C GLY A 99 -7.69 13.42 -11.37
N SER A 100 -6.62 14.20 -11.29
CA SER A 100 -6.62 15.63 -10.98
C SER A 100 -7.90 16.26 -11.51
N HIS A 101 -8.86 16.54 -10.61
CA HIS A 101 -9.99 17.37 -10.96
C HIS A 101 -9.40 18.76 -11.15
N SER A 102 -9.01 19.03 -12.39
CA SER A 102 -8.50 20.32 -12.82
C SER A 102 -9.65 21.30 -12.64
N TYR A 103 -9.69 21.99 -11.51
CA TYR A 103 -10.51 23.17 -11.38
C TYR A 103 -10.10 24.11 -12.52
N PRO A 104 -11.01 24.48 -13.44
CA PRO A 104 -10.66 25.38 -14.53
C PRO A 104 -10.17 26.67 -13.90
N ASN A 105 -8.87 26.96 -14.07
CA ASN A 105 -8.24 28.16 -13.57
C ASN A 105 -8.80 29.35 -14.34
N LYS A 106 -9.84 29.99 -13.80
CA LYS A 106 -10.52 31.18 -14.34
C LYS A 106 -9.58 32.39 -14.47
N TYR A 107 -8.34 32.31 -13.96
CA TYR A 107 -7.39 33.41 -13.89
C TYR A 107 -6.33 33.43 -14.98
N SER A 108 -6.33 32.48 -15.93
CA SER A 108 -5.32 32.46 -16.99
C SER A 108 -5.58 33.46 -18.13
N GLU A 109 -6.72 34.14 -18.17
CA GLU A 109 -7.15 34.99 -19.31
C GLU A 109 -7.28 36.48 -18.97
N ARG A 110 -6.59 36.96 -17.94
CA ARG A 110 -6.33 38.40 -17.81
C ARG A 110 -4.89 38.67 -18.24
N ALA A 111 -4.74 39.07 -19.50
CA ALA A 111 -3.54 39.79 -19.92
C ALA A 111 -3.27 40.92 -18.91
N PRO A 112 -2.04 41.07 -18.40
CA PRO A 112 -1.75 42.13 -17.44
C PRO A 112 -1.99 43.49 -18.12
N PRO A 113 -2.53 44.49 -17.40
CA PRO A 113 -2.69 45.82 -17.96
C PRO A 113 -1.32 46.35 -18.40
N ILE A 114 -1.23 46.81 -19.65
CA ILE A 114 -0.04 47.47 -20.18
C ILE A 114 0.13 48.78 -19.42
N TYR A 115 1.04 48.80 -18.44
CA TYR A 115 1.44 50.06 -17.81
C TYR A 115 2.36 50.84 -18.76
N PRO A 116 2.11 52.14 -19.00
CA PRO A 116 3.01 52.95 -19.81
C PRO A 116 4.35 53.09 -19.08
N GLN A 117 5.44 52.68 -19.73
CA GLN A 117 6.78 52.87 -19.19
C GLN A 117 7.16 54.36 -19.30
N PRO A 118 7.55 55.04 -18.20
CA PRO A 118 8.00 56.42 -18.27
C PRO A 118 9.36 56.50 -18.99
N ASN A 119 9.43 57.42 -19.95
CA ASN A 119 10.61 57.68 -20.78
C ASN A 119 11.87 57.90 -19.91
N ARG A 120 12.90 57.09 -20.13
CA ARG A 120 14.24 57.29 -19.56
C ARG A 120 14.82 58.62 -20.06
N LYS A 121 14.98 59.59 -19.16
CA LYS A 121 15.96 60.67 -19.31
C LYS A 121 16.74 60.84 -18.01
N GLY A 122 18.02 60.45 -18.06
CA GLY A 122 19.12 61.16 -17.40
C GLY A 122 19.35 60.95 -15.90
N GLN A 123 20.53 60.38 -15.63
CA GLN A 123 21.48 60.74 -14.56
C GLN A 123 21.24 60.30 -13.10
N GLY A 124 22.17 59.44 -12.65
CA GLY A 124 22.93 59.66 -11.40
C GLY A 124 22.26 59.22 -10.10
N HIS A 125 22.73 58.12 -9.53
CA HIS A 125 23.46 58.08 -8.25
C HIS A 125 23.62 56.61 -7.79
N SER A 126 24.88 56.23 -7.56
CA SER A 126 25.30 54.94 -7.02
C SER A 126 24.63 54.62 -5.69
N ARG A 127 24.10 53.40 -5.53
CA ARG A 127 24.04 52.74 -4.22
C ARG A 127 24.48 51.28 -4.34
N PHE A 128 25.57 51.05 -3.62
CA PHE A 128 26.28 49.81 -3.34
C PHE A 128 25.37 48.60 -3.07
N TYR A 129 25.76 47.45 -3.61
CA TYR A 129 25.38 46.13 -3.10
C TYR A 129 26.58 45.51 -2.37
N PRO A 130 26.46 45.02 -1.13
CA PRO A 130 27.53 44.24 -0.52
C PRO A 130 27.57 42.84 -1.13
N SER A 131 28.76 42.48 -1.60
CA SER A 131 29.14 41.16 -2.10
C SER A 131 29.24 40.16 -0.95
N HIS A 132 28.54 39.03 -1.05
CA HIS A 132 28.81 37.85 -0.24
C HIS A 132 30.23 37.36 -0.53
N LYS A 133 31.12 37.38 0.46
CA LYS A 133 32.38 36.64 0.44
C LYS A 133 32.32 35.49 1.43
N SER A 134 32.57 34.31 0.86
CA SER A 134 32.91 33.04 1.46
C SER A 134 34.02 33.17 2.51
N GLY A 135 33.93 32.38 3.59
CA GLY A 135 34.99 32.23 4.58
C GLY A 135 34.93 30.84 5.24
N VAL A 136 36.00 30.09 5.05
CA VAL A 136 36.26 28.69 5.40
C VAL A 136 36.59 28.52 6.89
N ARG A 137 36.33 27.30 7.39
CA ARG A 137 36.74 26.65 8.65
C ARG A 137 38.04 27.17 9.32
N VAL A 138 38.06 27.11 10.66
CA VAL A 138 38.87 26.16 11.46
C VAL A 138 38.12 25.83 12.74
#